data_AF-A0A497M7D8-F1
#
_entry.id   AF-A0A497M7D8-F1
#
_cell.length_a   1.000
_cell.length_b   1.000
_cell.length_c   1.000
_cell.angle_alpha   90.00
_cell.angle_beta   90.00
_cell.angle_gamma   90.00
#
_symmetry.space_group_name_H-M   'P 1'
#
loop_
_entity.id
_entity.type
_entity.pdbx_description
1 polymer ?
#
loop_
_entity_poly.entity_id
_entity_poly.type
_entity_poly.pdbx_seq_one_letter_code
_entity_poly.pdbx_strand_id
1 'polypeptide(L)'
;MVSENEIIEELRAALGEKILEVNSPRSRRVFVKVKNEALKESVAFLVNKLNIKHLSTITGVDLGEEIEVIYHFAFQGATSISLRTSVPKGSPTIPSIVDLVPGAILYEREVHDLFGVTFEGHPDLSRLVLPEEWPEGLYPLRKEHSLEELRKLSGKSGGKV
;
A
#
# COMPACT_ATOMS: atom_id res chain seq x y z
N MET A 1 -1.22 19.78 -20.23
CA MET A 1 -1.28 19.19 -18.88
C MET A 1 -2.25 18.04 -18.97
N VAL A 2 -1.84 16.83 -18.62
CA VAL A 2 -2.72 15.67 -18.68
C VAL A 2 -3.83 15.84 -17.65
N SER A 3 -5.08 15.77 -18.07
CA SER A 3 -6.23 15.94 -17.17
C SER A 3 -6.49 14.66 -16.35
N GLU A 4 -7.20 14.79 -15.23
CA GLU A 4 -7.56 13.61 -14.41
C GLU A 4 -8.42 12.59 -15.20
N ASN A 5 -9.27 13.09 -16.10
CA ASN A 5 -10.08 12.25 -16.98
C ASN A 5 -9.21 11.51 -17.99
N GLU A 6 -8.22 12.17 -18.59
CA GLU A 6 -7.27 11.51 -19.50
C GLU A 6 -6.53 10.36 -18.80
N ILE A 7 -6.06 10.58 -17.56
CA ILE A 7 -5.39 9.53 -16.77
C ILE A 7 -6.33 8.34 -16.53
N ILE A 8 -7.60 8.60 -16.20
CA ILE A 8 -8.60 7.55 -15.97
C ILE A 8 -8.86 6.76 -17.26
N GLU A 9 -9.06 7.44 -18.39
CA GLU A 9 -9.31 6.81 -19.68
C GLU A 9 -8.11 5.98 -20.14
N GLU A 10 -6.89 6.50 -19.98
CA GLU A 10 -5.66 5.77 -20.27
C GLU A 10 -5.49 4.52 -19.40
N LEU A 11 -5.78 4.62 -18.09
CA LEU A 11 -5.77 3.47 -17.19
C LEU A 11 -6.83 2.43 -17.58
N ARG A 12 -8.04 2.86 -17.93
CA ARG A 12 -9.11 1.97 -18.41
C ARG A 12 -8.72 1.26 -19.69
N ALA A 13 -8.10 1.96 -20.62
CA ALA A 13 -7.63 1.39 -21.89
C ALA A 13 -6.50 0.36 -21.68
N ALA A 14 -5.60 0.61 -20.72
CA ALA A 14 -4.46 -0.27 -20.44
C ALA A 14 -4.85 -1.51 -19.63
N LEU A 15 -5.69 -1.36 -18.61
CA LEU A 15 -5.95 -2.40 -17.60
C LEU A 15 -7.30 -3.12 -17.79
N GLY A 16 -8.27 -2.51 -18.47
CA GLY A 16 -9.57 -3.11 -18.78
C GLY A 16 -10.27 -3.69 -17.54
N GLU A 17 -10.63 -4.97 -17.60
CA GLU A 17 -11.34 -5.70 -16.53
C GLU A 17 -10.52 -5.96 -15.27
N LYS A 18 -9.23 -5.58 -15.26
CA LYS A 18 -8.39 -5.64 -14.06
C LYS A 18 -8.68 -4.49 -13.08
N ILE A 19 -9.37 -3.45 -13.54
CA ILE A 19 -9.87 -2.37 -12.69
C ILE A 19 -11.20 -2.79 -12.07
N LEU A 20 -11.26 -2.77 -10.75
CA LEU A 20 -12.46 -3.10 -9.97
C LEU A 20 -13.31 -1.85 -9.70
N GLU A 21 -12.67 -0.71 -9.43
CA GLU A 21 -13.36 0.53 -9.10
C GLU A 21 -12.53 1.73 -9.57
N VAL A 22 -13.19 2.78 -10.06
CA VAL A 22 -12.59 4.10 -10.26
C VAL A 22 -13.49 5.14 -9.62
N ASN A 23 -12.91 6.01 -8.80
CA ASN A 23 -13.62 7.07 -8.12
C ASN A 23 -12.80 8.37 -8.17
N SER A 24 -13.44 9.48 -8.56
CA SER A 24 -12.85 10.82 -8.47
C SER A 24 -13.78 11.72 -7.67
N PRO A 25 -13.72 11.69 -6.32
CA PRO A 25 -14.70 12.37 -5.48
C PRO A 25 -14.51 13.90 -5.49
N ARG A 26 -13.32 14.36 -5.86
CA ARG A 26 -12.97 15.78 -6.00
C ARG A 26 -11.97 15.93 -7.13
N SER A 27 -11.95 17.11 -7.74
CA SER A 27 -10.93 17.41 -8.73
C SER A 27 -9.52 17.18 -8.18
N ARG A 28 -8.67 16.58 -9.01
CA ARG A 28 -7.27 16.21 -8.75
C ARG A 28 -7.10 15.09 -7.72
N ARG A 29 -8.13 14.27 -7.49
CA ARG A 29 -8.10 13.13 -6.56
C ARG A 29 -8.68 11.90 -7.24
N VAL A 30 -7.83 11.07 -7.81
CA VAL A 30 -8.22 9.85 -8.51
C VAL A 30 -7.92 8.64 -7.62
N PHE A 31 -8.93 7.82 -7.39
CA PHE A 31 -8.80 6.52 -6.72
C PHE A 31 -9.10 5.42 -7.73
N VAL A 32 -8.21 4.44 -7.82
CA VAL A 32 -8.37 3.29 -8.72
C VAL A 32 -8.10 2.04 -7.92
N LYS A 33 -9.10 1.16 -7.81
CA LYS A 33 -8.94 -0.16 -7.22
C LYS A 33 -8.69 -1.17 -8.35
N VAL A 34 -7.62 -1.93 -8.22
CA VAL A 34 -7.22 -2.96 -9.20
C VAL A 34 -7.12 -4.32 -8.52
N LYS A 35 -7.19 -5.38 -9.32
CA LYS A 35 -6.84 -6.73 -8.85
C LYS A 35 -5.38 -6.79 -8.43
N ASN A 36 -5.05 -7.63 -7.46
CA ASN A 36 -3.69 -7.81 -6.95
C ASN A 36 -2.68 -8.17 -8.06
N GLU A 37 -3.06 -9.08 -8.96
CA GLU A 37 -2.28 -9.49 -10.14
C GLU A 37 -1.95 -8.33 -11.10
N ALA A 38 -2.75 -7.28 -11.09
CA ALA A 38 -2.60 -6.12 -11.97
C ALA A 38 -1.86 -4.96 -11.31
N LEU A 39 -1.53 -5.04 -10.01
CA LEU A 39 -0.90 -3.94 -9.28
C LEU A 39 0.41 -3.51 -9.95
N LYS A 40 1.30 -4.47 -10.19
CA LYS A 40 2.64 -4.19 -10.73
C LYS A 40 2.58 -3.63 -12.15
N GLU A 41 1.68 -4.15 -12.98
CA GLU A 41 1.38 -3.61 -14.31
C GLU A 41 0.83 -2.18 -14.25
N SER A 42 -0.08 -1.91 -13.31
CA SER A 42 -0.65 -0.58 -13.07
C SER A 42 0.42 0.43 -12.68
N VAL A 43 1.32 0.06 -11.75
CA VAL A 43 2.43 0.90 -11.34
C VAL A 43 3.42 1.12 -12.49
N ALA A 44 3.75 0.07 -13.25
CA ALA A 44 4.61 0.20 -14.43
C ALA A 44 4.00 1.15 -15.48
N PHE A 45 2.68 1.13 -15.66
CA PHE A 45 1.98 2.08 -16.52
C PHE A 45 2.13 3.53 -16.02
N LEU A 46 1.85 3.79 -14.75
CA LEU A 46 2.01 5.13 -14.16
C LEU A 46 3.44 5.66 -14.29
N VAL A 47 4.44 4.82 -13.96
CA VAL A 47 5.84 5.23 -13.93
C VAL A 47 6.43 5.39 -15.34
N ASN A 48 6.17 4.45 -16.24
CA ASN A 48 6.83 4.40 -17.55
C ASN A 48 6.07 5.15 -18.65
N LYS A 49 4.72 5.11 -18.65
CA LYS A 49 3.91 5.78 -19.68
C LYS A 49 3.56 7.20 -19.29
N LEU A 50 3.09 7.39 -18.07
CA LEU A 50 2.66 8.71 -17.57
C LEU A 50 3.78 9.50 -16.85
N ASN A 51 4.97 8.90 -16.69
CA ASN A 51 6.14 9.50 -16.03
C ASN A 51 5.84 9.98 -14.59
N ILE A 52 4.94 9.28 -13.88
CA ILE A 52 4.55 9.57 -12.51
C ILE A 52 5.49 8.80 -11.57
N LYS A 53 6.50 9.50 -11.04
CA LYS A 53 7.58 8.88 -10.27
C LYS A 53 7.53 9.16 -8.77
N HIS A 54 6.75 10.15 -8.36
CA HIS A 54 6.69 10.54 -6.95
C HIS A 54 5.64 9.71 -6.21
N LEU A 55 6.10 8.65 -5.56
CA LEU A 55 5.35 7.92 -4.55
C LEU A 55 5.44 8.70 -3.23
N SER A 56 4.30 9.17 -2.73
CA SER A 56 4.23 9.97 -1.50
C SER A 56 4.16 9.12 -0.24
N THR A 57 3.41 8.02 -0.27
CA THR A 57 3.32 7.05 0.82
C THR A 57 2.56 5.79 0.35
N ILE A 58 2.69 4.70 1.11
CA ILE A 58 1.82 3.53 1.01
C ILE A 58 1.10 3.40 2.34
N THR A 59 -0.22 3.19 2.30
CA THR A 59 -1.03 2.98 3.50
C THR A 59 -1.62 1.58 3.52
N GLY A 60 -1.57 0.92 4.68
CA GLY A 60 -2.30 -0.31 4.96
C GLY A 60 -3.61 0.00 5.67
N VAL A 61 -4.68 -0.71 5.30
CA VAL A 61 -6.01 -0.57 5.90
C VAL A 61 -6.60 -1.95 6.15
N ASP A 62 -6.96 -2.25 7.39
CA ASP A 62 -7.69 -3.46 7.74
C ASP A 62 -9.20 -3.27 7.48
N LEU A 63 -9.76 -4.03 6.54
CA LEU A 63 -11.18 -4.00 6.16
C LEU A 63 -12.03 -5.08 6.87
N GLY A 64 -11.45 -5.84 7.80
CA GLY A 64 -12.09 -6.99 8.43
C GLY A 64 -11.56 -8.30 7.86
N GLU A 65 -12.13 -8.77 6.75
CA GLU A 65 -11.70 -10.02 6.11
C GLU A 65 -10.51 -9.84 5.15
N GLU A 66 -10.25 -8.59 4.75
CA GLU A 66 -9.21 -8.22 3.80
C GLU A 66 -8.28 -7.15 4.38
N ILE A 67 -7.04 -7.14 3.90
CA ILE A 67 -6.13 -6.00 4.05
C ILE A 67 -6.08 -5.28 2.71
N GLU A 68 -6.37 -3.98 2.72
CA GLU A 68 -6.20 -3.10 1.57
C GLU A 68 -4.88 -2.34 1.69
N VAL A 69 -4.13 -2.29 0.60
CA VAL A 69 -2.90 -1.50 0.50
C VAL A 69 -3.09 -0.44 -0.58
N ILE A 70 -2.80 0.81 -0.23
CA ILE A 70 -3.04 1.98 -1.06
C ILE A 70 -1.73 2.71 -1.35
N TYR A 71 -1.37 2.79 -2.62
CA TYR A 71 -0.18 3.46 -3.12
C TYR A 71 -0.55 4.86 -3.60
N HIS A 72 -0.06 5.87 -2.90
CA HIS A 72 -0.39 7.27 -3.19
C HIS A 72 0.70 7.92 -4.02
N PHE A 73 0.41 8.18 -5.29
CA PHE A 73 1.27 8.91 -6.20
C PHE A 73 0.84 10.38 -6.29
N ALA A 74 1.82 11.27 -6.32
CA ALA A 74 1.62 12.67 -6.61
C ALA A 74 2.07 12.98 -8.04
N PHE A 75 1.25 13.75 -8.73
CA PHE A 75 1.43 14.14 -10.13
C PHE A 75 1.26 15.65 -10.29
N GLN A 76 1.57 16.15 -11.49
CA GLN A 76 1.57 17.57 -11.84
C GLN A 76 0.29 18.29 -11.42
N GLY A 77 0.42 19.57 -11.06
CA GLY A 77 -0.71 20.40 -10.67
C GLY A 77 -1.37 20.00 -9.35
N ALA A 78 -0.66 19.29 -8.47
CA ALA A 78 -1.16 18.72 -7.21
C ALA A 78 -2.25 17.64 -7.37
N THR A 79 -2.25 16.97 -8.52
CA THR A 79 -3.05 15.76 -8.76
C THR A 79 -2.50 14.61 -7.93
N SER A 80 -3.38 13.86 -7.29
CA SER A 80 -3.02 12.66 -6.53
C SER A 80 -3.79 11.48 -7.09
N ILE A 81 -3.07 10.38 -7.30
CA ILE A 81 -3.59 9.12 -7.78
C ILE A 81 -3.33 8.09 -6.67
N SER A 82 -4.39 7.44 -6.20
CA SER A 82 -4.32 6.41 -5.17
C SER A 82 -4.69 5.07 -5.81
N LEU A 83 -3.67 4.23 -6.07
CA LEU A 83 -3.87 2.86 -6.53
C LEU A 83 -4.13 1.96 -5.33
N ARG A 84 -5.23 1.22 -5.34
CA ARG A 84 -5.68 0.35 -4.24
C ARG A 84 -5.68 -1.10 -4.71
N THR A 85 -5.23 -2.00 -3.86
CA THR A 85 -5.42 -3.45 -4.01
C THR A 85 -5.81 -4.05 -2.66
N SER A 86 -6.63 -5.09 -2.67
CA SER A 86 -7.03 -5.81 -1.45
C SER A 86 -6.65 -7.27 -1.56
N VAL A 87 -6.24 -7.85 -0.44
CA VAL A 87 -5.86 -9.26 -0.33
C VAL A 87 -6.51 -9.89 0.91
N PRO A 88 -6.81 -11.20 0.89
CA PRO A 88 -7.38 -11.88 2.06
C PRO A 88 -6.46 -11.77 3.26
N LYS A 89 -7.01 -11.40 4.44
CA LYS A 89 -6.24 -11.23 5.67
C LYS A 89 -5.51 -12.51 6.12
N GLY A 90 -6.09 -13.67 5.85
CA GLY A 90 -5.51 -14.97 6.20
C GLY A 90 -4.27 -15.35 5.38
N SER A 91 -4.08 -14.72 4.21
CA SER A 91 -2.90 -14.93 3.34
C SER A 91 -2.61 -13.65 2.54
N PRO A 92 -2.19 -12.56 3.19
CA PRO A 92 -2.11 -11.25 2.57
C PRO A 92 -0.79 -11.11 1.79
N THR A 93 -0.81 -11.49 0.52
CA THR A 93 0.37 -11.48 -0.35
C THR A 93 0.19 -10.54 -1.53
N ILE A 94 1.11 -9.60 -1.71
CA ILE A 94 1.08 -8.56 -2.76
C ILE A 94 2.42 -8.55 -3.51
N PRO A 95 2.46 -8.36 -4.85
CA PRO A 95 3.73 -8.17 -5.54
C PRO A 95 4.37 -6.83 -5.13
N SER A 96 5.65 -6.88 -4.75
CA SER A 96 6.44 -5.68 -4.48
C SER A 96 6.61 -4.84 -5.75
N ILE A 97 6.63 -3.51 -5.56
CA ILE A 97 6.89 -2.54 -6.62
C ILE A 97 8.28 -1.90 -6.52
N VAL A 98 9.14 -2.36 -5.59
CA VAL A 98 10.47 -1.76 -5.33
C VAL A 98 11.36 -1.74 -6.57
N ASP A 99 11.25 -2.71 -7.46
CA ASP A 99 12.00 -2.75 -8.72
C ASP A 99 11.57 -1.67 -9.72
N LEU A 100 10.33 -1.18 -9.62
CA LEU A 100 9.80 -0.08 -10.43
C LEU A 100 9.96 1.28 -9.73
N VAL A 101 9.77 1.29 -8.41
CA VAL A 101 9.78 2.48 -7.56
C VAL A 101 10.63 2.18 -6.31
N PRO A 102 11.94 2.43 -6.35
CA PRO A 102 12.84 2.14 -5.23
C PRO A 102 12.44 2.81 -3.90
N GLY A 103 11.74 3.95 -3.97
CA GLY A 103 11.19 4.62 -2.80
C GLY A 103 10.13 3.82 -2.04
N ALA A 104 9.59 2.75 -2.60
CA ALA A 104 8.63 1.86 -1.93
C ALA A 104 9.25 1.02 -0.80
N ILE A 105 10.60 0.89 -0.76
CA ILE A 105 11.29 -0.06 0.11
C ILE A 105 10.96 0.07 1.61
N LEU A 106 10.89 1.29 2.13
CA LEU A 106 10.56 1.50 3.54
C LEU A 106 9.06 1.37 3.80
N TYR A 107 8.23 1.81 2.86
CA TYR A 107 6.78 1.78 2.99
C TYR A 107 6.23 0.35 2.96
N GLU A 108 6.71 -0.50 2.05
CA GLU A 108 6.33 -1.91 1.99
C GLU A 108 6.78 -2.66 3.25
N ARG A 109 7.98 -2.36 3.78
CA ARG A 109 8.45 -2.87 5.07
C ARG A 109 7.58 -2.44 6.24
N GLU A 110 7.16 -1.17 6.29
CA GLU A 110 6.27 -0.66 7.32
C GLU A 110 4.92 -1.40 7.31
N VAL A 111 4.32 -1.55 6.12
CA VAL A 111 3.04 -2.28 5.98
C VAL A 111 3.21 -3.76 6.32
N HIS A 112 4.33 -4.38 5.94
CA HIS A 112 4.65 -5.75 6.33
C HIS A 112 4.76 -5.90 7.86
N ASP A 113 5.49 -5.00 8.52
CA ASP A 113 5.73 -5.09 9.96
C ASP A 113 4.44 -4.82 10.77
N LEU A 114 3.63 -3.86 10.34
CA LEU A 114 2.43 -3.42 11.09
C LEU A 114 1.14 -4.16 10.75
N PHE A 115 1.01 -4.66 9.52
CA PHE A 115 -0.18 -5.37 9.01
C PHE A 115 0.10 -6.81 8.57
N GLY A 116 1.34 -7.26 8.53
CA GLY A 116 1.68 -8.65 8.15
C GLY A 116 1.50 -8.97 6.68
N VAL A 117 1.47 -7.97 5.80
CA VAL A 117 1.37 -8.17 4.35
C VAL A 117 2.71 -8.60 3.80
N THR A 118 2.77 -9.76 3.14
CA THR A 118 3.98 -10.25 2.47
C THR A 118 4.11 -9.60 1.09
N PHE A 119 5.22 -8.91 0.84
CA PHE A 119 5.52 -8.30 -0.46
C PHE A 119 6.47 -9.18 -1.29
N GLU A 120 5.94 -9.89 -2.29
CA GLU A 120 6.72 -10.81 -3.12
C GLU A 120 7.71 -10.05 -4.01
N GLY A 121 8.98 -10.44 -3.96
CA GLY A 121 10.06 -9.78 -4.69
C GLY A 121 10.67 -8.57 -3.95
N HIS A 122 10.23 -8.26 -2.74
CA HIS A 122 10.86 -7.24 -1.91
C HIS A 122 12.25 -7.73 -1.43
N PRO A 123 13.31 -6.90 -1.48
CA PRO A 123 14.67 -7.34 -1.19
C PRO A 123 14.94 -7.64 0.30
N ASP A 124 14.25 -6.96 1.21
CA ASP A 124 14.44 -7.10 2.66
C ASP A 124 13.13 -6.80 3.42
N LEU A 125 12.47 -7.82 3.97
CA LEU A 125 11.27 -7.67 4.79
C LEU A 125 11.57 -7.80 6.30
N SER A 126 12.77 -7.42 6.73
CA SER A 126 13.07 -7.32 8.15
C SER A 126 12.24 -6.22 8.82
N ARG A 127 12.01 -6.42 10.13
CA ARG A 127 11.29 -5.49 11.02
C ARG A 127 11.81 -4.06 10.88
N LEU A 128 10.91 -3.08 10.95
CA LEU A 128 11.23 -1.68 10.71
C LEU A 128 10.73 -0.75 11.82
N VAL A 129 9.49 -0.94 12.26
CA VAL A 129 8.79 -0.06 13.22
C VAL A 129 8.70 -0.70 14.59
N LEU A 130 8.43 -2.00 14.65
CA LEU A 130 8.23 -2.70 15.93
C LEU A 130 9.58 -2.95 16.63
N PRO A 131 9.62 -3.02 17.97
CA PRO A 131 10.82 -3.43 18.72
C PRO A 131 11.20 -4.88 18.40
N GLU A 132 12.47 -5.28 18.52
CA GLU A 132 12.92 -6.66 18.23
C GLU A 132 12.19 -7.72 19.08
N GLU A 133 11.81 -7.39 20.32
CA GLU A 133 11.14 -8.31 21.24
C GLU A 133 9.63 -8.44 20.97
N TRP A 134 9.08 -7.70 20.00
CA TRP A 134 7.66 -7.77 19.69
C TRP A 134 7.28 -9.17 19.18
N PRO A 135 6.16 -9.75 19.67
CA PRO A 135 5.77 -11.10 19.28
C PRO A 135 5.61 -11.26 17.77
N GLU A 136 6.16 -12.33 17.21
CA GLU A 136 5.96 -12.68 15.81
C GLU A 136 4.49 -13.00 15.52
N GLY A 137 4.03 -12.63 14.33
CA GLY A 137 2.64 -12.85 13.89
C GLY A 137 1.60 -11.94 14.55
N LEU A 138 2.02 -11.02 15.43
CA LEU A 138 1.14 -10.03 16.05
C LEU A 138 1.28 -8.68 15.36
N TYR A 139 0.21 -8.21 14.73
CA TYR A 139 0.22 -7.04 13.85
C TYR A 139 -0.66 -5.92 14.44
N PRO A 140 -0.07 -4.91 15.11
CA PRO A 140 -0.81 -4.00 15.99
C PRO A 140 -1.84 -3.11 15.30
N LEU A 141 -1.72 -2.89 13.98
CA LEU A 141 -2.68 -2.08 13.23
C LEU A 141 -3.84 -2.90 12.64
N ARG A 142 -3.87 -4.22 12.90
CA ARG A 142 -5.05 -5.04 12.61
C ARG A 142 -6.12 -4.85 13.67
N LYS A 143 -7.39 -4.93 13.24
CA LYS A 143 -8.59 -4.70 14.07
C LYS A 143 -8.91 -5.83 15.06
N GLU A 144 -8.09 -6.88 15.09
CA GLU A 144 -8.26 -8.03 15.97
C GLU A 144 -7.68 -7.81 17.38
N HIS A 145 -6.88 -6.76 17.58
CA HIS A 145 -6.24 -6.45 18.85
C HIS A 145 -6.83 -5.23 19.53
N SER A 146 -7.05 -5.32 20.85
CA SER A 146 -7.42 -4.19 21.69
C SER A 146 -6.19 -3.37 22.10
N LEU A 147 -6.40 -2.07 22.34
CA LEU A 147 -5.33 -1.19 22.85
C LEU A 147 -4.77 -1.64 24.20
N GLU A 148 -5.56 -2.31 25.03
CA GLU A 148 -5.10 -2.79 26.34
C GLU A 148 -4.12 -3.96 26.19
N GLU A 149 -4.38 -4.88 25.27
CA GLU A 149 -3.48 -5.99 24.94
C GLU A 149 -2.14 -5.48 24.40
N LEU A 150 -2.20 -4.53 23.45
CA LEU A 150 -1.00 -3.94 22.86
C LEU A 150 -0.15 -3.19 23.90
N ARG A 151 -0.77 -2.43 24.81
CA ARG A 151 -0.06 -1.73 25.89
C ARG A 151 0.69 -2.67 26.83
N LYS A 152 0.13 -3.84 27.14
CA LYS A 152 0.79 -4.85 27.99
C LYS A 152 2.06 -5.42 27.33
N LEU A 153 2.08 -5.47 26.00
CA LEU A 153 3.24 -5.91 25.23
C LEU A 153 4.31 -4.82 25.17
N SER A 154 3.93 -3.58 24.85
CA SER A 154 4.87 -2.44 24.82
C SER A 154 5.46 -2.10 26.19
N GLY A 155 4.70 -2.29 27.28
CA GLY A 155 5.12 -1.96 28.64
C GLY A 155 6.23 -2.86 29.21
N LYS A 156 6.53 -4.00 28.59
CA LYS A 156 7.64 -4.88 28.99
C LYS A 156 9.00 -4.45 28.42
N SER A 157 9.01 -3.59 27.40
CA SER A 157 10.21 -3.07 26.74
C SER A 157 10.68 -1.73 27.33
N GLY A 158 9.94 -1.16 28.29
CA GLY A 158 10.28 0.08 28.97
C GLY A 158 11.42 -0.11 29.98
N GLY A 159 12.65 -0.19 29.48
CA GLY A 159 13.84 0.03 30.30
C GLY A 159 13.71 1.36 31.02
N LYS A 160 13.96 1.35 32.33
CA LYS A 160 14.12 2.56 33.15
C LYS A 160 15.09 3.50 32.44
N VAL A 161 14.65 4.71 32.12
CA VAL A 161 15.51 5.87 31.88
C VAL A 161 15.52 6.70 33.16
#